data_AF-A0A3D0Y5L5-F1
#
_entry.id   AF-A0A3D0Y5L5-F1
#
_cell.length_a   1.000
_cell.length_b   1.000
_cell.length_c   1.000
_cell.angle_alpha   90.00
_cell.angle_beta   90.00
_cell.angle_gamma   90.00
#
_symmetry.space_group_name_H-M   'P 1'
#
loop_
_entity.id
_entity.type
_entity.pdbx_description
1 polymer ?
#
loop_
_entity_poly.entity_id
_entity_poly.type
_entity_poly.pdbx_seq_one_letter_code
_entity_poly.pdbx_strand_id
1 'polypeptide(L)'
;MDSIKNIATGTILTLIIGGTAYSFSQVDVVQNFANDTGLTQEQAQQYIDEIPEEDLASWEVIGSEFITEGQDLITFVDDIDCDTYDYPWESASFSCLEGKNQIEKIGRDSLSLGQAYTKLDSDSASEDDIRETIKRIDELNADYELAVVKILFISDPSVIDETKKTNSYNKAILKAVLESAENTD
;
A
#
# COMPACT_ATOMS: atom_id res chain seq x y z
N MET A 1 19.27 12.17 -11.19
CA MET A 1 18.68 11.71 -9.91
C MET A 1 19.59 10.60 -9.47
N ASP A 2 20.49 10.91 -8.52
CA ASP A 2 21.55 9.99 -8.13
C ASP A 2 21.00 8.98 -7.12
N SER A 3 21.25 7.72 -7.46
CA SER A 3 20.91 6.48 -6.78
C SER A 3 21.03 6.52 -5.25
N ILE A 4 19.99 6.02 -4.56
CA ILE A 4 19.84 5.98 -3.09
C ILE A 4 20.72 4.88 -2.46
N LYS A 5 21.42 4.07 -3.26
CA LYS A 5 21.98 2.76 -2.86
C LYS A 5 23.43 2.73 -2.35
N ASN A 6 23.90 3.71 -1.57
CA ASN A 6 25.24 3.59 -0.95
C ASN A 6 25.18 3.33 0.56
N ILE A 7 25.52 2.08 0.89
CA ILE A 7 25.60 1.46 2.21
C ILE A 7 26.59 2.20 3.13
N ALA A 8 26.01 2.88 4.12
CA ALA A 8 26.52 3.01 5.48
C ALA A 8 25.30 3.12 6.40
N THR A 9 25.32 2.45 7.55
CA THR A 9 24.32 2.62 8.62
C THR A 9 24.28 4.09 9.03
N GLY A 10 23.41 4.88 8.39
CA GLY A 10 23.41 6.34 8.48
C GLY A 10 22.93 7.10 7.25
N THR A 11 22.40 6.45 6.21
CA THR A 11 21.79 7.17 5.08
C THR A 11 20.57 7.96 5.55
N ILE A 12 20.70 9.28 5.53
CA ILE A 12 19.59 10.22 5.69
C ILE A 12 18.87 10.28 4.36
N LEU A 13 17.61 9.87 4.35
CA LEU A 13 16.70 10.01 3.23
C LEU A 13 15.99 11.36 3.35
N THR A 14 15.77 12.02 2.21
CA THR A 14 14.96 13.24 2.16
C THR A 14 13.78 13.02 1.25
N LEU A 15 12.57 13.23 1.77
CA LEU A 15 11.33 13.16 1.01
C LEU A 15 10.62 14.50 1.05
N ILE A 16 10.06 14.92 -0.07
CA ILE A 16 9.25 16.13 -0.17
C ILE A 16 7.78 15.73 -0.23
N ILE A 17 6.99 16.25 0.71
CA ILE A 17 5.53 16.09 0.77
C ILE A 17 4.96 17.48 1.05
N GLY A 18 4.00 17.96 0.23
CA GLY A 18 3.38 19.26 0.50
C GLY A 18 4.33 20.45 0.46
N GLY A 19 5.37 20.37 -0.38
CA GLY A 19 6.46 21.37 -0.40
C GLY A 19 7.34 21.39 0.86
N THR A 20 7.09 20.51 1.82
CA THR A 20 7.89 20.36 3.04
C THR A 20 8.90 19.23 2.86
N ALA A 21 10.17 19.51 3.17
CA ALA A 21 11.23 18.51 3.12
C ALA A 21 11.38 17.84 4.49
N TYR A 22 11.23 16.51 4.50
CA TYR A 22 11.40 15.67 5.68
C TYR A 22 12.70 14.88 5.54
N SER A 23 13.47 14.80 6.62
CA SER A 23 14.72 14.03 6.67
C SER A 23 14.61 12.95 7.74
N PHE A 24 14.74 11.70 7.33
CA PHE A 24 14.62 10.53 8.21
C PHE A 24 15.70 9.51 7.87
N SER A 25 15.95 8.54 8.76
CA SER A 25 16.98 7.54 8.50
C SER A 25 16.41 6.31 7.79
N GLN A 26 17.22 5.65 6.95
CA GLN A 26 16.85 4.34 6.41
C GLN A 26 16.60 3.30 7.52
N VAL A 27 17.27 3.45 8.67
CA VAL A 27 17.09 2.58 9.83
C VAL A 27 15.66 2.67 10.38
N ASP A 28 15.07 3.87 10.42
CA ASP A 28 13.68 4.06 10.86
C ASP A 28 12.70 3.40 9.89
N VAL A 29 12.94 3.50 8.57
CA VAL A 29 12.13 2.81 7.56
C VAL A 29 12.21 1.29 7.75
N VAL A 30 13.41 0.73 7.91
CA VAL A 30 13.60 -0.71 8.11
C VAL A 30 12.94 -1.18 9.39
N GLN A 31 13.07 -0.42 10.48
CA GLN A 31 12.43 -0.73 11.76
C GLN A 31 10.90 -0.69 11.65
N ASN A 32 10.35 0.33 11.00
CA ASN A 32 8.90 0.47 10.81
C ASN A 32 8.35 -0.62 9.90
N PHE A 33 9.08 -0.98 8.83
CA PHE A 33 8.71 -2.06 7.93
C PHE A 33 8.75 -3.44 8.63
N ALA A 34 9.80 -3.72 9.40
CA ALA A 34 9.92 -4.94 10.19
C ALA A 34 8.77 -5.08 11.21
N ASN A 35 8.44 -3.98 11.90
CA ASN A 35 7.33 -3.94 12.86
C ASN A 35 5.97 -4.21 12.21
N ASP A 36 5.75 -3.70 10.99
CA ASP A 36 4.47 -3.83 10.30
C ASP A 36 4.27 -5.23 9.69
N THR A 37 5.34 -5.81 9.16
CA THR A 37 5.30 -7.10 8.44
C THR A 37 5.59 -8.31 9.34
N GLY A 38 6.14 -8.10 10.54
CA GLY A 38 6.60 -9.16 11.43
C GLY A 38 7.91 -9.81 11.01
N LEU A 39 8.61 -9.27 10.01
CA LEU A 39 9.94 -9.70 9.59
C LEU A 39 11.00 -9.31 10.64
N THR A 40 12.14 -10.02 10.63
CA THR A 40 13.32 -9.54 11.38
C THR A 40 13.88 -8.28 10.70
N GLN A 41 14.65 -7.47 11.45
CA GLN A 41 15.35 -6.32 10.85
C GLN A 41 16.25 -6.71 9.68
N GLU A 42 16.93 -7.86 9.74
CA GLU A 42 17.78 -8.35 8.67
C GLU A 42 16.97 -8.69 7.40
N GLN A 43 15.82 -9.34 7.56
CA GLN A 43 14.91 -9.66 6.45
C GLN A 43 14.27 -8.40 5.86
N ALA A 44 13.86 -7.47 6.71
CA ALA A 44 13.32 -6.18 6.32
C ALA A 44 14.34 -5.36 5.53
N GLN A 45 15.58 -5.29 6.01
CA GLN A 45 16.70 -4.63 5.34
C GLN A 45 16.95 -5.27 3.98
N GLN A 46 17.05 -6.60 3.93
CA GLN A 46 17.28 -7.32 2.68
C GLN A 46 16.19 -7.02 1.65
N TYR A 47 14.91 -7.09 2.05
CA TYR A 47 13.80 -6.78 1.16
C TYR A 47 13.91 -5.35 0.60
N ILE A 48 14.14 -4.36 1.46
CA ILE A 48 14.26 -2.95 1.06
C ILE A 48 15.46 -2.73 0.12
N ASP A 49 16.60 -3.37 0.37
CA ASP A 49 17.80 -3.22 -0.46
C ASP A 49 17.63 -3.85 -1.85
N GLU A 50 16.80 -4.89 -1.95
CA GLU A 50 16.47 -5.60 -3.19
C GLU A 50 15.48 -4.83 -4.08
N ILE A 51 14.73 -3.85 -3.55
CA ILE A 51 13.84 -2.98 -4.36
C ILE A 51 14.71 -2.21 -5.37
N PRO A 52 14.55 -2.44 -6.68
CA PRO A 52 15.34 -1.75 -7.69
C PRO A 52 14.85 -0.31 -7.87
N GLU A 53 15.71 0.57 -8.37
CA GLU A 53 15.39 2.01 -8.41
C GLU A 53 14.28 2.33 -9.42
N GLU A 54 14.20 1.53 -10.48
CA GLU A 54 13.13 1.59 -11.47
C GLU A 54 11.75 1.24 -10.91
N ASP A 55 11.68 0.56 -9.77
CA ASP A 55 10.41 0.23 -9.09
C ASP A 55 10.01 1.32 -8.08
N LEU A 56 10.82 2.37 -7.91
CA LEU A 56 10.47 3.54 -7.12
C LEU A 56 9.63 4.50 -7.97
N ALA A 57 8.38 4.71 -7.55
CA ALA A 57 7.43 5.59 -8.22
C ALA A 57 7.09 6.83 -7.36
N SER A 58 6.65 7.91 -8.00
CA SER A 58 6.09 9.07 -7.28
C SER A 58 4.74 8.73 -6.66
N TRP A 59 4.31 9.51 -5.68
CA TRP A 59 2.97 9.36 -5.09
C TRP A 59 1.85 9.57 -6.11
N GLU A 60 2.04 10.45 -7.10
CA GLU A 60 1.09 10.61 -8.20
C GLU A 60 0.94 9.32 -9.03
N VAL A 61 2.06 8.67 -9.38
CA VAL A 61 2.04 7.42 -10.16
C VAL A 61 1.38 6.29 -9.37
N ILE A 62 1.82 6.08 -8.12
CA ILE A 62 1.23 5.07 -7.22
C ILE A 62 -0.27 5.33 -7.03
N GLY A 63 -0.64 6.60 -6.80
CA GLY A 63 -2.03 7.01 -6.63
C GLY A 63 -2.89 6.72 -7.86
N SER A 64 -2.37 7.02 -9.06
CA SER A 64 -3.07 6.77 -10.32
C SER A 64 -3.29 5.27 -10.58
N GLU A 65 -2.34 4.42 -10.21
CA GLU A 65 -2.46 2.96 -10.34
C GLU A 65 -3.59 2.43 -9.46
N PHE A 66 -3.61 2.79 -8.17
CA PHE A 66 -4.68 2.39 -7.25
C PHE A 66 -6.06 2.95 -7.64
N ILE A 67 -6.12 4.17 -8.19
CA ILE A 67 -7.37 4.74 -8.71
C ILE A 67 -7.88 3.90 -9.89
N THR A 68 -7.00 3.54 -10.82
CA THR A 68 -7.35 2.74 -12.00
C THR A 68 -7.82 1.35 -11.58
N GLU A 69 -7.05 0.66 -10.73
CA GLU A 69 -7.41 -0.65 -10.21
C GLU A 69 -8.75 -0.61 -9.46
N GLY A 70 -8.96 0.38 -8.59
CA GLY A 70 -10.21 0.55 -7.87
C GLY A 70 -11.41 0.76 -8.79
N GLN A 71 -11.26 1.55 -9.86
CA GLN A 71 -12.30 1.76 -10.87
C GLN A 71 -12.59 0.48 -11.69
N ASP A 72 -11.54 -0.27 -12.04
CA ASP A 72 -11.68 -1.54 -12.76
C ASP A 72 -12.44 -2.57 -11.91
N LEU A 73 -12.14 -2.66 -10.61
CA LEU A 73 -12.85 -3.55 -9.69
C LEU A 73 -14.31 -3.15 -9.50
N ILE A 74 -14.61 -1.85 -9.37
CA ILE A 74 -15.99 -1.35 -9.26
C ILE A 74 -16.76 -1.63 -10.57
N THR A 75 -16.13 -1.42 -11.72
CA THR A 75 -16.75 -1.72 -13.02
C THR A 75 -17.00 -3.22 -13.18
N PHE A 76 -16.05 -4.05 -12.79
CA PHE A 76 -16.20 -5.51 -12.78
C PHE A 76 -17.38 -5.94 -11.88
N VAL A 77 -17.53 -5.33 -10.71
CA VAL A 77 -18.66 -5.58 -9.80
C VAL A 77 -20.01 -5.26 -10.44
N ASP A 78 -20.10 -4.18 -11.21
CA ASP A 78 -21.34 -3.82 -11.93
C ASP A 78 -21.73 -4.87 -12.98
N ASP A 79 -20.75 -5.53 -13.58
CA ASP A 79 -20.94 -6.60 -14.57
C ASP A 79 -21.25 -7.97 -13.94
N ILE A 80 -21.09 -8.15 -12.62
CA ILE A 80 -21.40 -9.40 -11.93
C ILE A 80 -22.92 -9.64 -11.89
N ASP A 81 -23.37 -10.66 -12.63
CA ASP A 81 -24.72 -11.23 -12.61
C ASP A 81 -24.79 -12.48 -11.71
N CYS A 82 -25.35 -12.33 -10.51
CA CYS A 82 -25.54 -13.41 -9.54
C CYS A 82 -26.79 -14.27 -9.78
N ASP A 83 -27.64 -13.93 -10.75
CA ASP A 83 -28.88 -14.67 -11.05
C ASP A 83 -28.66 -15.73 -12.14
N THR A 84 -27.71 -15.48 -13.06
CA THR A 84 -27.52 -16.33 -14.25
C THR A 84 -26.15 -17.01 -14.35
N TYR A 85 -25.17 -16.59 -13.55
CA TYR A 85 -23.80 -17.12 -13.62
C TYR A 85 -23.29 -17.56 -12.26
N ASP A 86 -22.70 -18.77 -12.23
CA ASP A 86 -22.00 -19.30 -11.06
C ASP A 86 -20.51 -18.91 -11.13
N TYR A 87 -20.03 -18.12 -10.18
CA TYR A 87 -18.65 -17.65 -10.13
C TYR A 87 -17.69 -18.66 -9.47
N PRO A 88 -16.41 -18.70 -9.88
CA PRO A 88 -15.42 -19.62 -9.32
C PRO A 88 -15.19 -19.49 -7.81
N TRP A 89 -15.50 -18.33 -7.23
CA TRP A 89 -15.37 -18.12 -5.79
C TRP A 89 -16.55 -18.66 -4.98
N GLU A 90 -17.66 -18.99 -5.62
CA GLU A 90 -18.86 -19.42 -4.90
C GLU A 90 -18.70 -20.79 -4.26
N SER A 91 -19.30 -20.93 -3.08
CA SER A 91 -19.33 -22.19 -2.33
C SER A 91 -20.59 -22.28 -1.47
N ALA A 92 -20.80 -23.43 -0.83
CA ALA A 92 -21.94 -23.63 0.07
C ALA A 92 -22.01 -22.63 1.23
N SER A 93 -20.90 -21.99 1.58
CA SER A 93 -20.80 -20.99 2.65
C SER A 93 -20.40 -19.59 2.16
N PHE A 94 -20.30 -19.38 0.84
CA PHE A 94 -19.84 -18.12 0.26
C PHE A 94 -20.61 -17.84 -1.03
N SER A 95 -21.56 -16.91 -0.99
CA SER A 95 -22.47 -16.63 -2.11
C SER A 95 -21.87 -15.65 -3.11
N CYS A 96 -22.42 -15.62 -4.33
CA CYS A 96 -22.09 -14.58 -5.32
C CYS A 96 -22.18 -13.16 -4.73
N LEU A 97 -23.27 -12.83 -4.02
CA LEU A 97 -23.48 -11.49 -3.47
C LEU A 97 -22.45 -11.14 -2.38
N GLU A 98 -22.05 -12.11 -1.55
CA GLU A 98 -21.00 -11.91 -0.55
C GLU A 98 -19.65 -11.62 -1.23
N GLY A 99 -19.29 -12.39 -2.27
CA GLY A 99 -18.09 -12.14 -3.07
C GLY A 99 -18.13 -10.77 -3.76
N LYS A 100 -19.26 -10.43 -4.39
CA LYS A 100 -19.50 -9.13 -5.04
C LYS A 100 -19.27 -7.96 -4.07
N ASN A 101 -19.86 -8.02 -2.87
CA ASN A 101 -19.68 -6.98 -1.86
C ASN A 101 -18.22 -6.85 -1.39
N GLN A 102 -17.51 -7.97 -1.24
CA GLN A 102 -16.09 -7.93 -0.85
C GLN A 102 -15.20 -7.34 -1.95
N ILE A 103 -15.44 -7.67 -3.22
CA ILE A 103 -14.73 -7.06 -4.35
C ILE A 103 -15.03 -5.57 -4.45
N GLU A 104 -16.28 -5.17 -4.26
CA GLU A 104 -16.67 -3.75 -4.25
C GLU A 104 -15.94 -2.99 -3.14
N LYS A 105 -15.84 -3.59 -1.95
CA LYS A 105 -15.10 -3.00 -0.83
C LYS A 105 -13.63 -2.77 -1.19
N ILE A 106 -12.95 -3.79 -1.72
CA ILE A 106 -11.55 -3.67 -2.17
C ILE A 106 -11.41 -2.54 -3.20
N GLY A 107 -12.30 -2.50 -4.20
CA GLY A 107 -12.26 -1.46 -5.23
C GLY A 107 -12.43 -0.04 -4.65
N ARG A 108 -13.33 0.14 -3.69
CA ARG A 108 -13.54 1.44 -3.01
C ARG A 108 -12.37 1.84 -2.11
N ASP A 109 -11.75 0.88 -1.44
CA ASP A 109 -10.62 1.14 -0.54
C ASP A 109 -9.32 1.39 -1.35
N SER A 110 -9.11 0.67 -2.46
CA SER A 110 -8.06 1.00 -3.45
C SER A 110 -8.25 2.40 -4.02
N LEU A 111 -9.46 2.77 -4.44
CA LEU A 111 -9.74 4.12 -4.91
C LEU A 111 -9.44 5.19 -3.86
N SER A 112 -9.82 4.93 -2.60
CA SER A 112 -9.58 5.84 -1.47
C SER A 112 -8.09 5.99 -1.15
N LEU A 113 -7.34 4.89 -1.17
CA LEU A 113 -5.89 4.90 -1.00
C LEU A 113 -5.20 5.66 -2.15
N GLY A 114 -5.61 5.41 -3.39
CA GLY A 114 -5.05 6.09 -4.56
C GLY A 114 -5.24 7.62 -4.49
N GLN A 115 -6.43 8.07 -4.07
CA GLN A 115 -6.69 9.50 -3.82
C GLN A 115 -5.82 10.08 -2.70
N ALA A 116 -5.58 9.31 -1.64
CA ALA A 116 -4.71 9.72 -0.53
C ALA A 116 -3.25 9.88 -1.01
N TYR A 117 -2.73 8.94 -1.81
CA TYR A 117 -1.41 9.09 -2.42
C TYR A 117 -1.31 10.31 -3.33
N THR A 118 -2.28 10.53 -4.23
CA THR A 118 -2.30 11.73 -5.08
C THR A 118 -2.31 13.02 -4.24
N LYS A 119 -2.97 13.01 -3.08
CA LYS A 119 -2.98 14.16 -2.16
C LYS A 119 -1.59 14.44 -1.58
N LEU A 120 -0.77 13.43 -1.29
CA LEU A 120 0.61 13.60 -0.80
C LEU A 120 1.54 14.31 -1.80
N ASP A 121 1.26 14.16 -3.10
CA ASP A 121 2.00 14.84 -4.16
C ASP A 121 1.62 16.33 -4.30
N SER A 122 0.49 16.75 -3.74
CA SER A 122 0.04 18.14 -3.80
C SER A 122 0.90 19.06 -2.93
N ASP A 123 1.15 20.30 -3.37
CA ASP A 123 1.83 21.36 -2.58
C ASP A 123 1.14 21.72 -1.26
N SER A 124 -0.06 21.19 -1.02
CA SER A 124 -0.89 21.45 0.15
C SER A 124 -1.03 20.24 1.07
N ALA A 125 -0.25 19.18 0.82
CA ALA A 125 -0.24 18.01 1.69
C ALA A 125 0.26 18.38 3.08
N SER A 126 -0.39 17.81 4.08
CA SER A 126 -0.12 18.03 5.49
C SER A 126 0.23 16.70 6.17
N GLU A 127 0.68 16.76 7.42
CA GLU A 127 0.88 15.54 8.19
C GLU A 127 -0.42 14.76 8.47
N ASP A 128 -1.57 15.44 8.47
CA ASP A 128 -2.87 14.77 8.56
C ASP A 128 -3.15 13.94 7.31
N ASP A 129 -2.75 14.42 6.13
CA ASP A 129 -2.84 13.65 4.87
C ASP A 129 -1.91 12.43 4.89
N ILE A 130 -0.72 12.56 5.52
CA ILE A 130 0.20 11.43 5.74
C ILE A 130 -0.45 10.38 6.65
N ARG A 131 -1.04 10.80 7.78
CA ARG A 131 -1.72 9.90 8.72
C ARG A 131 -2.94 9.23 8.08
N GLU A 132 -3.71 9.96 7.28
CA GLU A 132 -4.83 9.39 6.54
C GLU A 132 -4.34 8.36 5.51
N THR A 133 -3.26 8.65 4.77
CA THR A 133 -2.68 7.67 3.81
C THR A 133 -2.24 6.40 4.51
N ILE A 134 -1.56 6.50 5.65
CA ILE A 134 -1.18 5.34 6.49
C ILE A 134 -2.41 4.51 6.88
N LYS A 135 -3.50 5.17 7.29
CA LYS A 135 -4.74 4.49 7.64
C LYS A 135 -5.37 3.78 6.44
N ARG A 136 -5.36 4.38 5.25
CA ARG A 136 -5.87 3.75 4.02
C ARG A 136 -5.05 2.54 3.59
N ILE A 137 -3.74 2.58 3.80
CA ILE A 137 -2.88 1.41 3.61
C ILE A 137 -3.33 0.25 4.53
N ASP A 138 -3.62 0.54 5.80
CA ASP A 138 -4.07 -0.47 6.76
C ASP A 138 -5.43 -1.06 6.41
N GLU A 139 -6.37 -0.22 5.97
CA GLU A 139 -7.69 -0.65 5.49
C GLU A 139 -7.56 -1.60 4.28
N LEU A 140 -6.79 -1.22 3.26
CA LEU A 140 -6.61 -2.06 2.07
C LEU A 140 -5.82 -3.35 2.38
N ASN A 141 -4.79 -3.28 3.22
CA ASN A 141 -4.05 -4.48 3.64
C ASN A 141 -4.93 -5.47 4.43
N ALA A 142 -5.90 -4.98 5.21
CA ALA A 142 -6.88 -5.81 5.87
C ALA A 142 -7.87 -6.44 4.87
N ASP A 143 -8.20 -5.74 3.79
CA ASP A 143 -9.10 -6.25 2.76
C ASP A 143 -8.51 -7.40 1.95
N TYR A 144 -7.18 -7.44 1.82
CA TYR A 144 -6.51 -8.61 1.25
C TYR A 144 -6.66 -9.89 2.08
N GLU A 145 -7.19 -9.80 3.31
CA GLU A 145 -7.56 -10.97 4.12
C GLU A 145 -8.97 -11.49 3.86
N LEU A 146 -9.76 -10.81 3.02
CA LEU A 146 -11.13 -11.20 2.67
C LEU A 146 -11.18 -12.55 1.97
N ALA A 147 -12.30 -13.25 2.13
CA ALA A 147 -12.47 -14.60 1.62
C ALA A 147 -12.38 -14.63 0.09
N VAL A 148 -12.94 -13.63 -0.60
CA VAL A 148 -12.90 -13.57 -2.07
C VAL A 148 -11.47 -13.50 -2.60
N VAL A 149 -10.58 -12.75 -1.95
CA VAL A 149 -9.16 -12.64 -2.31
C VAL A 149 -8.47 -13.98 -2.11
N LYS A 150 -8.66 -14.60 -0.94
CA LYS A 150 -8.06 -15.91 -0.63
C LYS A 150 -8.47 -17.00 -1.62
N ILE A 151 -9.70 -16.96 -2.12
CA ILE A 151 -10.18 -17.93 -3.11
C ILE A 151 -9.63 -17.63 -4.50
N LEU A 152 -9.67 -16.36 -4.94
CA LEU A 152 -9.18 -15.95 -6.26
C LEU A 152 -7.67 -16.15 -6.42
N PHE A 153 -6.90 -15.95 -5.35
CA PHE A 153 -5.44 -16.07 -5.34
C PHE A 153 -4.94 -17.35 -4.66
N ILE A 154 -5.80 -18.38 -4.49
CA ILE A 154 -5.42 -19.62 -3.81
C ILE A 154 -4.23 -20.33 -4.46
N SER A 155 -4.08 -20.21 -5.78
CA SER A 155 -2.98 -20.81 -6.54
C SER A 155 -1.67 -20.05 -6.39
N ASP A 156 -1.71 -18.78 -6.02
CA ASP A 156 -0.54 -17.93 -5.86
C ASP A 156 -0.76 -16.86 -4.77
N PRO A 157 -0.70 -17.26 -3.48
CA PRO A 157 -0.85 -16.33 -2.37
C PRO A 157 0.32 -15.33 -2.27
N SER A 158 1.44 -15.60 -2.97
CA SER A 158 2.63 -14.75 -2.90
C SER A 158 2.39 -13.37 -3.52
N VAL A 159 1.48 -13.27 -4.48
CA VAL A 159 1.03 -11.99 -5.06
C VAL A 159 0.47 -11.09 -3.95
N ILE A 160 -0.42 -11.63 -3.12
CA ILE A 160 -1.06 -10.87 -2.04
C ILE A 160 -0.06 -10.49 -0.95
N ASP A 161 0.83 -11.42 -0.58
CA ASP A 161 1.89 -11.13 0.38
C ASP A 161 2.82 -10.01 -0.12
N GLU A 162 3.15 -10.00 -1.41
CA GLU A 162 4.02 -8.98 -2.01
C GLU A 162 3.34 -7.61 -2.12
N THR A 163 2.06 -7.58 -2.53
CA THR A 163 1.27 -6.35 -2.52
C THR A 163 1.19 -5.76 -1.12
N LYS A 164 0.94 -6.59 -0.09
CA LYS A 164 0.90 -6.15 1.31
C LYS A 164 2.25 -5.61 1.76
N LYS A 165 3.37 -6.24 1.39
CA LYS A 165 4.72 -5.74 1.70
C LYS A 165 5.01 -4.41 1.00
N THR A 166 4.63 -4.25 -0.25
CA THR A 166 4.80 -2.98 -0.97
C THR A 166 4.04 -1.86 -0.26
N ASN A 167 2.80 -2.12 0.13
CA ASN A 167 1.99 -1.22 0.96
C ASN A 167 2.65 -0.91 2.31
N SER A 168 3.13 -1.93 3.02
CA SER A 168 3.83 -1.78 4.30
C SER A 168 5.14 -1.00 4.17
N TYR A 169 5.86 -1.11 3.04
CA TYR A 169 7.06 -0.32 2.76
C TYR A 169 6.73 1.16 2.60
N ASN A 170 5.72 1.49 1.78
CA ASN A 170 5.23 2.86 1.64
C ASN A 170 4.78 3.43 3.00
N LYS A 171 4.04 2.63 3.78
CA LYS A 171 3.65 3.00 5.16
C LYS A 171 4.85 3.25 6.06
N ALA A 172 5.91 2.45 5.96
CA ALA A 172 7.11 2.60 6.78
C ALA A 172 7.86 3.91 6.47
N ILE A 173 7.91 4.32 5.20
CA ILE A 173 8.43 5.63 4.79
C ILE A 173 7.60 6.75 5.42
N LEU A 174 6.27 6.68 5.27
CA LEU A 174 5.36 7.70 5.81
C LEU A 174 5.42 7.81 7.34
N LYS A 175 5.60 6.69 8.05
CA LYS A 175 5.83 6.70 9.50
C LYS A 175 7.14 7.37 9.87
N ALA A 176 8.23 7.04 9.18
CA ALA A 176 9.54 7.66 9.43
C ALA A 176 9.51 9.18 9.20
N VAL A 177 8.72 9.64 8.21
CA VAL A 177 8.44 11.07 7.99
C VAL A 177 7.80 11.70 9.22
N LEU A 178 6.71 11.13 9.75
CA LEU A 178 6.00 11.68 10.92
C LEU A 178 6.90 11.68 12.16
N GLU A 179 7.61 10.58 12.41
CA GLU A 179 8.53 10.44 13.54
C GLU A 179 9.68 11.46 13.47
N SER A 180 10.17 11.77 12.26
CA SER A 180 11.21 12.80 12.09
C SER A 180 10.73 14.21 12.43
N ALA A 181 9.47 14.52 12.11
CA ALA A 181 8.86 15.82 12.41
C ALA A 181 8.62 16.00 13.91
N GLU A 182 8.18 14.95 14.59
CA GLU A 182 7.92 14.96 16.04
C GLU A 182 9.21 15.11 16.88
N ASN A 183 10.37 14.76 16.33
CA ASN A 183 11.68 14.88 17.01
C ASN A 183 12.38 16.24 16.79
N THR A 184 11.78 17.14 16.01
CA THR A 184 12.34 18.48 15.74
C THR A 184 11.77 19.61 16.62
N ASP A 185 10.81 19.30 17.50
CA ASP A 185 10.25 20.20 18.51
C ASP A 185 10.94 20.09 19.89
#